data_AF-A0A7U9KUM6-F1
#
_entry.id   AF-A0A7U9KUM6-F1
#
_cell.length_a   1.000
_cell.length_b   1.000
_cell.length_c   1.000
_cell.angle_alpha   90.00
_cell.angle_beta   90.00
_cell.angle_gamma   90.00
#
_symmetry.space_group_name_H-M   'P 1'
#
loop_
_entity.id
_entity.type
_entity.pdbx_description
1 polymer ?
#
loop_
_entity_poly.entity_id
_entity_poly.type
_entity_poly.pdbx_seq_one_letter_code
_entity_poly.pdbx_strand_id
1 'polypeptide(L)'
;MTIPAIAPAAPGTGVPWPPGLVPYVTRWSAEHELPAPVVPARGGDGIAFADEHLHDRDRHGVLWVRRQVHQGGGIPLFSKVHSVRQRYAMRRLRCQACRQPADRNEQGLLWLLEDGRADRPDWPEGELTAHPPVCRGGCVEKVTEQCPHLRDNWVTVRVREPLLDGIFGRLYLPGRPLPVPATGVTRLYDAPDVRWVLASQLVATLAGCTIESAWAPRPSPTTGARPGPAPSRTGVRHARRRRSR
;
A
#
# COMPACT_ATOMS: atom_id res chain seq x y z
N MET A 1 -12.04 21.13 -32.48
CA MET A 1 -11.58 21.68 -31.19
C MET A 1 -10.64 20.66 -30.57
N THR A 2 -9.34 20.95 -30.59
CA THR A 2 -8.29 20.02 -30.16
C THR A 2 -8.06 20.21 -28.67
N ILE A 3 -8.29 19.17 -27.86
CA ILE A 3 -8.03 19.18 -26.42
C ILE A 3 -6.50 19.23 -26.23
N PRO A 4 -5.94 20.18 -25.47
CA PRO A 4 -4.50 20.24 -25.25
C PRO A 4 -4.05 19.04 -24.42
N ALA A 5 -3.03 18.33 -24.91
CA ALA A 5 -2.39 17.26 -24.17
C ALA A 5 -1.75 17.82 -22.89
N ILE A 6 -2.16 17.29 -21.73
CA ILE A 6 -1.54 17.59 -20.45
C ILE A 6 -0.13 16.98 -20.47
N ALA A 7 0.90 17.82 -20.33
CA ALA A 7 2.28 17.37 -20.24
C ALA A 7 2.46 16.36 -19.09
N PRO A 8 3.28 15.30 -19.28
CA PRO A 8 3.57 14.37 -18.20
C PRO A 8 4.20 15.12 -17.02
N ALA A 9 3.66 14.93 -15.83
CA ALA A 9 4.25 15.44 -14.60
C ALA A 9 5.69 14.92 -14.51
N ALA A 10 6.64 15.80 -14.20
CA ALA A 10 8.03 15.43 -13.98
C ALA A 10 8.11 14.25 -12.98
N PRO A 11 9.05 13.29 -13.17
CA PRO A 11 9.26 12.23 -12.20
C PRO A 11 9.45 12.88 -10.83
N GLY A 12 8.60 12.50 -9.88
CA GLY A 12 8.64 13.08 -8.55
C GLY A 12 10.00 12.76 -7.94
N THR A 13 10.89 13.75 -7.91
CA THR A 13 12.16 13.66 -7.18
C THR A 13 11.81 13.24 -5.77
N GLY A 14 12.24 12.04 -5.38
CA GLY A 14 11.84 11.42 -4.12
C GLY A 14 12.02 12.40 -2.98
N VAL A 15 10.91 12.84 -2.38
CA VAL A 15 10.94 13.74 -1.23
C VAL A 15 11.70 13.01 -0.11
N PRO A 16 12.81 13.53 0.43
CA PRO A 16 13.47 12.92 1.57
C PRO A 16 12.47 12.82 2.72
N TRP A 17 12.22 11.61 3.23
CA TRP A 17 11.27 11.39 4.30
C TRP A 17 11.93 11.64 5.66
N PRO A 18 11.38 12.50 6.53
CA PRO A 18 11.84 12.55 7.90
C PRO A 18 11.55 11.20 8.61
N PRO A 19 12.41 10.79 9.56
CA PRO A 19 12.12 9.67 10.44
C PRO A 19 10.73 9.80 11.07
N GLY A 20 9.95 8.71 11.08
CA GLY A 20 8.61 8.70 11.67
C GLY A 20 7.44 9.16 10.79
N LEU A 21 7.68 9.64 9.55
CA LEU A 21 6.58 10.01 8.66
C LEU A 21 5.76 8.76 8.24
N VAL A 22 4.42 8.90 8.29
CA VAL A 22 3.45 7.81 8.13
C VAL A 22 2.82 7.87 6.72
N PRO A 23 2.76 6.74 5.97
CA PRO A 23 2.12 6.67 4.67
C PRO A 23 0.68 7.20 4.72
N TYR A 24 0.29 7.97 3.71
CA TYR A 24 -0.99 8.64 3.64
C TYR A 24 -2.17 7.69 3.86
N VAL A 25 -2.13 6.48 3.29
CA VAL A 25 -3.25 5.53 3.41
C VAL A 25 -3.33 4.81 4.75
N THR A 26 -2.28 4.87 5.59
CA THR A 26 -2.24 4.21 6.91
C THR A 26 -3.37 4.70 7.80
N ARG A 27 -4.08 3.78 8.44
CA ARG A 27 -5.12 4.10 9.43
C ARG A 27 -4.50 4.46 10.78
N TRP A 28 -5.11 5.40 11.50
CA TRP A 28 -4.75 5.76 12.86
C TRP A 28 -5.68 5.10 13.88
N SER A 29 -5.21 4.88 15.11
CA SER A 29 -5.99 4.16 16.14
C SER A 29 -7.28 4.89 16.55
N ALA A 30 -7.31 6.22 16.43
CA ALA A 30 -8.51 7.02 16.67
C ALA A 30 -9.52 7.01 15.49
N GLU A 31 -9.19 6.35 14.37
CA GLU A 31 -10.06 6.26 13.19
C GLU A 31 -10.92 5.00 13.25
N HIS A 32 -12.00 5.12 14.02
CA HIS A 32 -12.96 4.04 14.26
C HIS A 32 -13.94 3.89 13.10
N GLU A 33 -14.43 2.65 12.94
CA GLU A 33 -15.60 2.39 12.10
C GLU A 33 -16.83 2.97 12.83
N LEU A 34 -17.65 3.72 12.10
CA LEU A 34 -18.86 4.30 12.68
C LEU A 34 -19.93 3.20 12.82
N PRO A 35 -20.62 3.11 13.97
CA PRO A 35 -21.68 2.12 14.15
C PRO A 35 -22.76 2.27 13.09
N ALA A 36 -23.04 1.18 12.36
CA ALA A 36 -24.14 1.10 11.41
C ALA A 36 -24.59 -0.38 11.31
N PRO A 37 -25.74 -0.75 11.87
CA PRO A 37 -26.24 -2.12 11.80
C PRO A 37 -26.43 -2.57 10.36
N VAL A 38 -25.82 -3.70 10.00
CA VAL A 38 -25.98 -4.29 8.66
C VAL A 38 -27.22 -5.17 8.65
N VAL A 39 -28.12 -4.91 7.70
CA VAL A 39 -29.41 -5.58 7.52
C VAL A 39 -29.51 -6.12 6.09
N PRO A 40 -30.45 -7.04 5.79
CA PRO A 40 -30.71 -7.42 4.40
C PRO A 40 -31.19 -6.21 3.59
N ALA A 41 -30.70 -6.06 2.37
CA ALA A 41 -31.17 -5.03 1.46
C ALA A 41 -32.66 -5.22 1.13
N ARG A 42 -33.36 -4.13 0.79
CA ARG A 42 -34.74 -4.22 0.29
C ARG A 42 -34.75 -5.07 -0.99
N GLY A 43 -35.58 -6.12 -1.01
CA GLY A 43 -35.60 -7.12 -2.08
C GLY A 43 -34.78 -8.39 -1.82
N GLY A 44 -34.03 -8.44 -0.71
CA GLY A 44 -33.34 -9.66 -0.25
C GLY A 44 -32.03 -9.97 -0.98
N ASP A 45 -31.62 -9.15 -1.94
CA ASP A 45 -30.38 -9.30 -2.70
C ASP A 45 -29.33 -8.30 -2.20
N GLY A 46 -28.48 -8.76 -1.27
CA GLY A 46 -27.36 -7.99 -0.71
C GLY A 46 -27.61 -7.43 0.67
N ILE A 47 -26.73 -6.50 1.07
CA ILE A 47 -26.74 -5.84 2.37
C ILE A 47 -27.07 -4.35 2.28
N ALA A 48 -27.55 -3.81 3.39
CA ALA A 48 -27.82 -2.38 3.61
C ALA A 48 -27.43 -1.99 5.04
N PHE A 49 -27.27 -0.70 5.30
CA PHE A 49 -27.32 -0.20 6.67
C PHE A 49 -28.78 0.02 7.10
N ALA A 50 -29.10 -0.20 8.37
CA ALA A 50 -30.44 0.07 8.89
C ALA A 50 -30.83 1.55 8.73
N ASP A 51 -29.84 2.44 8.81
CA ASP A 51 -29.92 3.89 8.63
C ASP A 51 -29.18 4.31 7.34
N GLU A 52 -29.29 3.53 6.27
CA GLU A 52 -28.59 3.80 5.00
C GLU A 52 -28.94 5.18 4.42
N HIS A 53 -27.91 5.91 4.00
CA HIS A 53 -27.98 7.18 3.29
C HIS A 53 -27.45 7.03 1.86
N LEU A 54 -27.82 7.96 0.99
CA LEU A 54 -27.43 7.96 -0.43
C LEU A 54 -25.90 7.87 -0.66
N HIS A 55 -25.09 8.37 0.28
CA HIS A 55 -23.63 8.40 0.17
C HIS A 55 -22.92 7.14 0.69
N ASP A 56 -23.66 6.19 1.28
CA ASP A 56 -23.08 4.92 1.74
C ASP A 56 -22.78 3.96 0.59
N ARG A 57 -23.40 4.18 -0.57
CA ARG A 57 -23.15 3.41 -1.78
C ARG A 57 -22.25 4.13 -2.74
N ASP A 58 -21.53 3.35 -3.54
CA ASP A 58 -20.86 3.89 -4.73
C ASP A 58 -21.76 3.88 -5.96
N ARG A 59 -21.21 4.34 -7.08
CA ARG A 59 -21.91 4.37 -8.38
C ARG A 59 -22.30 2.99 -8.90
N HIS A 60 -21.73 1.91 -8.37
CA HIS A 60 -22.05 0.52 -8.71
C HIS A 60 -23.08 -0.08 -7.72
N GLY A 61 -23.56 0.70 -6.76
CA GLY A 61 -24.53 0.27 -5.77
C GLY A 61 -23.94 -0.58 -4.65
N VAL A 62 -22.61 -0.66 -4.50
CA VAL A 62 -21.96 -1.43 -3.43
C VAL A 62 -21.91 -0.58 -2.15
N LEU A 63 -22.19 -1.18 -0.99
CA LEU A 63 -22.18 -0.53 0.32
C LEU A 63 -20.74 -0.37 0.86
N TRP A 64 -20.40 0.79 1.41
CA TRP A 64 -19.06 1.10 1.92
C TRP A 64 -19.04 1.30 3.43
N VAL A 65 -17.96 0.84 4.08
CA VAL A 65 -17.72 1.11 5.51
C VAL A 65 -17.71 2.61 5.80
N ARG A 66 -18.43 3.02 6.84
CA ARG A 66 -18.35 4.37 7.38
C ARG A 66 -17.17 4.46 8.34
N ARG A 67 -16.28 5.43 8.13
CA ARG A 67 -15.07 5.58 8.96
C ARG A 67 -14.81 7.04 9.30
N GLN A 68 -14.47 7.28 10.56
CA GLN A 68 -14.03 8.59 11.02
C GLN A 68 -12.71 8.99 10.35
N VAL A 69 -12.63 10.25 9.92
CA VAL A 69 -11.39 10.83 9.41
C VAL A 69 -10.74 11.62 10.52
N HIS A 70 -9.66 11.08 11.10
CA HIS A 70 -8.94 11.70 12.21
C HIS A 70 -7.44 11.37 12.09
N GLN A 71 -6.86 11.78 10.97
CA GLN A 71 -5.45 11.52 10.65
C GLN A 71 -4.55 12.14 11.72
N GLY A 72 -3.59 11.38 12.22
CA GLY A 72 -2.69 11.83 13.30
C GLY A 72 -3.21 11.54 14.71
N GLY A 73 -4.46 11.10 14.86
CA GLY A 73 -5.03 10.78 16.16
C GLY A 73 -4.57 9.42 16.71
N GLY A 74 -3.84 9.42 17.81
CA GLY A 74 -3.34 8.20 18.44
C GLY A 74 -2.11 7.64 17.72
N ILE A 75 -2.06 6.32 17.51
CA ILE A 75 -0.91 5.66 16.86
C ILE A 75 -1.23 5.21 15.43
N PRO A 76 -0.26 5.24 14.50
CA PRO A 76 -0.43 4.66 13.19
C PRO A 76 -0.51 3.13 13.26
N LEU A 77 -1.47 2.55 12.54
CA LEU A 77 -1.70 1.12 12.44
C LEU A 77 -1.24 0.65 11.05
N PHE A 78 0.05 0.39 10.88
CA PHE A 78 0.64 0.10 9.57
C PHE A 78 0.10 -1.15 8.84
N SER A 79 -0.54 -2.06 9.56
CA SER A 79 -1.26 -3.21 8.99
C SER A 79 -2.70 -2.90 8.58
N LYS A 80 -3.14 -1.64 8.69
CA LYS A 80 -4.52 -1.21 8.46
C LYS A 80 -4.57 -0.01 7.54
N VAL A 81 -5.49 -0.08 6.59
CA VAL A 81 -5.70 0.95 5.57
C VAL A 81 -6.94 1.78 5.90
N HIS A 82 -6.85 3.10 5.74
CA HIS A 82 -7.97 4.01 5.91
C HIS A 82 -8.80 4.10 4.63
N SER A 83 -9.98 3.48 4.65
CA SER A 83 -10.92 3.37 3.50
C SER A 83 -11.08 4.62 2.64
N VAL A 84 -11.40 5.78 3.23
CA VAL A 84 -11.60 7.03 2.48
C VAL A 84 -10.30 7.51 1.81
N ARG A 85 -9.15 7.36 2.48
CA ARG A 85 -7.85 7.81 1.95
C ARG A 85 -7.36 6.88 0.85
N GLN A 86 -7.55 5.57 1.01
CA GLN A 86 -7.27 4.57 -0.01
C GLN A 86 -8.13 4.80 -1.26
N ARG A 87 -9.44 5.02 -1.08
CA ARG A 87 -10.37 5.27 -2.19
C ARG A 87 -10.01 6.55 -2.94
N TYR A 88 -9.62 7.61 -2.21
CA TYR A 88 -9.10 8.83 -2.81
C TYR A 88 -7.81 8.56 -3.61
N ALA A 89 -6.86 7.84 -3.04
CA ALA A 89 -5.59 7.52 -3.69
C ALA A 89 -5.78 6.70 -4.97
N MET A 90 -6.60 5.65 -4.94
CA MET A 90 -6.94 4.84 -6.11
C MET A 90 -7.62 5.68 -7.20
N ARG A 91 -8.70 6.39 -6.87
CA ARG A 91 -9.47 7.18 -7.86
C ARG A 91 -8.69 8.29 -8.52
N ARG A 92 -7.71 8.85 -7.80
CA ARG A 92 -6.90 9.98 -8.27
C ARG A 92 -5.49 9.56 -8.67
N LEU A 93 -5.20 8.26 -8.67
CA LEU A 93 -3.89 7.67 -8.96
C LEU A 93 -2.76 8.40 -8.21
N ARG A 94 -2.99 8.65 -6.92
CA ARG A 94 -2.04 9.30 -6.01
C ARG A 94 -1.20 8.26 -5.31
N CYS A 95 0.04 8.65 -5.02
CA CYS A 95 0.96 7.88 -4.22
C CYS A 95 0.34 7.52 -2.86
N GLN A 96 0.29 6.23 -2.54
CA GLN A 96 -0.21 5.71 -1.27
C GLN A 96 0.59 6.21 -0.05
N ALA A 97 1.83 6.66 -0.27
CA ALA A 97 2.70 7.21 0.76
C ALA A 97 2.54 8.74 0.87
N CYS A 98 2.98 9.53 -0.12
CA CYS A 98 3.05 10.99 -0.01
C CYS A 98 1.79 11.74 -0.46
N ARG A 99 0.75 11.06 -0.98
CA ARG A 99 -0.48 11.66 -1.55
C ARG A 99 -0.27 12.49 -2.84
N GLN A 100 0.96 12.70 -3.28
CA GLN A 100 1.27 13.38 -4.54
C GLN A 100 0.84 12.53 -5.76
N PRO A 101 0.73 13.08 -6.98
CA PRO A 101 0.59 12.21 -8.16
C PRO A 101 1.66 11.11 -8.14
N ALA A 102 1.23 9.86 -8.35
CA ALA A 102 2.19 8.75 -8.34
C ALA A 102 3.19 8.88 -9.48
N ASP A 103 4.35 8.24 -9.31
CA ASP A 103 5.42 8.29 -10.31
C ASP A 103 4.94 7.66 -11.63
N ARG A 104 5.16 8.35 -12.73
CA ARG A 104 4.69 7.95 -14.06
C ARG A 104 5.78 8.17 -15.11
N ASN A 105 5.94 7.21 -16.00
CA ASN A 105 6.77 7.35 -17.20
C ASN A 105 6.05 6.71 -18.41
N GLU A 106 6.77 6.52 -19.52
CA GLU A 106 6.23 5.94 -20.77
C GLU A 106 5.71 4.49 -20.60
N GLN A 107 6.18 3.77 -19.58
CA GLN A 107 5.71 2.42 -19.24
C GLN A 107 4.51 2.45 -18.29
N GLY A 108 4.12 3.61 -17.80
CA GLY A 108 2.94 3.80 -16.95
C GLY A 108 3.25 4.21 -15.52
N LEU A 109 2.28 4.00 -14.64
CA LEU A 109 2.35 4.35 -13.22
C LEU A 109 3.16 3.30 -12.47
N LEU A 110 3.90 3.72 -11.44
CA LEU A 110 4.61 2.81 -10.57
C LEU A 110 3.67 2.20 -9.51
N TRP A 111 3.65 0.88 -9.43
CA TRP A 111 2.95 0.10 -8.43
C TRP A 111 3.94 -0.76 -7.66
N LEU A 112 3.57 -1.09 -6.43
CA LEU A 112 4.32 -1.96 -5.54
C LEU A 112 3.45 -3.18 -5.25
N LEU A 113 3.88 -4.35 -5.72
CA LEU A 113 3.12 -5.59 -5.66
C LEU A 113 3.92 -6.64 -4.88
N GLU A 114 3.20 -7.56 -4.24
CA GLU A 114 3.80 -8.80 -3.77
C GLU A 114 4.27 -9.63 -4.97
N ASP A 115 5.42 -10.30 -4.87
CA ASP A 115 5.99 -11.03 -6.01
C ASP A 115 5.23 -12.33 -6.29
N GLY A 116 4.36 -12.30 -7.31
CA GLY A 116 3.52 -13.44 -7.72
C GLY A 116 4.13 -14.31 -8.82
N ARG A 117 5.40 -14.09 -9.21
CA ARG A 117 6.04 -14.81 -10.34
C ARG A 117 6.13 -16.33 -10.13
N ALA A 118 6.17 -16.78 -8.87
CA ALA A 118 6.22 -18.21 -8.54
C ALA A 118 4.85 -18.89 -8.72
N ASP A 119 3.75 -18.15 -8.55
CA ASP A 119 2.40 -18.70 -8.56
C ASP A 119 1.79 -18.72 -9.97
N ARG A 120 2.16 -17.75 -10.82
CA ARG A 120 1.59 -17.57 -12.15
C ARG A 120 2.64 -17.12 -13.18
N PRO A 121 2.85 -17.86 -14.28
CA PRO A 121 3.81 -17.48 -15.33
C PRO A 121 3.50 -16.18 -16.08
N ASP A 122 2.23 -15.79 -16.15
CA ASP A 122 1.74 -14.59 -16.85
C ASP A 122 1.64 -13.35 -15.95
N TRP A 123 1.97 -13.51 -14.67
CA TRP A 123 2.02 -12.41 -13.71
C TRP A 123 3.03 -11.34 -14.16
N PRO A 124 2.76 -10.03 -14.00
CA PRO A 124 1.65 -9.40 -13.25
C PRO A 124 0.43 -8.98 -14.11
N GLU A 125 0.26 -9.51 -15.31
CA GLU A 125 -0.93 -9.20 -16.11
C GLU A 125 -2.21 -9.75 -15.46
N GLY A 126 -3.24 -8.90 -15.37
CA GLY A 126 -4.51 -9.24 -14.73
C GLY A 126 -4.43 -9.36 -13.19
N GLU A 127 -3.33 -8.93 -12.56
CA GLU A 127 -3.21 -8.92 -11.11
C GLU A 127 -4.24 -7.98 -10.47
N LEU A 128 -4.87 -8.42 -9.37
CA LEU A 128 -5.83 -7.63 -8.59
C LEU A 128 -5.15 -7.03 -7.37
N THR A 129 -5.13 -5.70 -7.27
CA THR A 129 -4.53 -5.03 -6.11
C THR A 129 -5.42 -3.98 -5.47
N ALA A 130 -5.45 -3.96 -4.14
CA ALA A 130 -6.05 -2.89 -3.35
C ALA A 130 -5.01 -1.80 -2.97
N HIS A 131 -3.73 -2.01 -3.25
CA HIS A 131 -2.68 -1.05 -2.93
C HIS A 131 -2.62 0.04 -4.00
N PRO A 132 -2.78 1.34 -3.67
CA PRO A 132 -2.66 2.40 -4.67
C PRO A 132 -1.23 2.51 -5.23
N PRO A 133 -1.05 3.22 -6.36
CA PRO A 133 0.28 3.40 -6.94
C PRO A 133 1.19 4.18 -5.97
N VAL A 134 2.49 4.21 -6.27
CA VAL A 134 3.53 4.77 -5.39
C VAL A 134 4.47 5.69 -6.19
N CYS A 135 5.23 6.55 -5.50
CA CYS A 135 6.34 7.28 -6.12
C CYS A 135 7.65 6.48 -5.95
N ARG A 136 8.65 6.76 -6.79
CA ARG A 136 10.02 6.25 -6.59
C ARG A 136 10.68 6.80 -5.30
N GLY A 137 11.86 6.26 -4.99
CA GLY A 137 12.71 6.71 -3.88
C GLY A 137 12.07 6.44 -2.53
N GLY A 138 12.13 7.42 -1.63
CA GLY A 138 11.70 7.26 -0.24
C GLY A 138 10.25 6.83 -0.02
N CYS A 139 9.36 6.93 -1.02
CA CYS A 139 7.99 6.40 -0.91
C CYS A 139 7.95 4.86 -0.96
N VAL A 140 8.69 4.22 -1.88
CA VAL A 140 8.80 2.75 -1.94
C VAL A 140 9.46 2.24 -0.66
N GLU A 141 10.57 2.86 -0.27
CA GLU A 141 11.29 2.51 0.96
C GLU A 141 10.36 2.60 2.18
N LYS A 142 9.64 3.70 2.34
CA LYS A 142 8.73 3.89 3.48
C LYS A 142 7.60 2.85 3.51
N VAL A 143 6.99 2.54 2.37
CA VAL A 143 5.89 1.56 2.31
C VAL A 143 6.40 0.17 2.65
N THR A 144 7.52 -0.24 2.08
CA THR A 144 8.10 -1.58 2.30
C THR A 144 8.65 -1.77 3.72
N GLU A 145 9.20 -0.72 4.34
CA GLU A 145 9.64 -0.76 5.74
C GLU A 145 8.49 -0.93 6.74
N GLN A 146 7.34 -0.32 6.45
CA GLN A 146 6.25 -0.22 7.41
C GLN A 146 5.10 -1.20 7.14
N CYS A 147 4.91 -1.66 5.90
CA CYS A 147 3.88 -2.60 5.54
C CYS A 147 4.33 -4.04 5.83
N PRO A 148 3.71 -4.76 6.78
CA PRO A 148 4.10 -6.14 7.09
C PRO A 148 3.90 -7.10 5.91
N HIS A 149 2.93 -6.83 5.04
CA HIS A 149 2.61 -7.67 3.86
C HIS A 149 3.64 -7.56 2.74
N LEU A 150 4.48 -6.53 2.76
CA LEU A 150 5.51 -6.30 1.74
C LEU A 150 6.90 -6.49 2.33
N ARG A 151 7.03 -7.15 3.48
CA ARG A 151 8.35 -7.51 3.99
C ARG A 151 8.88 -8.67 3.16
N ASP A 152 10.03 -8.44 2.54
CA ASP A 152 10.84 -9.48 1.92
C ASP A 152 10.24 -10.21 0.71
N ASN A 153 9.12 -9.72 0.16
CA ASN A 153 8.49 -10.27 -1.04
C ASN A 153 7.76 -9.19 -1.85
N TRP A 154 8.48 -8.26 -2.49
CA TRP A 154 7.83 -7.21 -3.28
C TRP A 154 8.63 -6.80 -4.52
N VAL A 155 7.94 -6.48 -5.60
CA VAL A 155 8.57 -5.90 -6.79
C VAL A 155 7.90 -4.59 -7.17
N THR A 156 8.62 -3.78 -7.93
CA THR A 156 8.01 -2.63 -8.58
C THR A 156 7.57 -2.98 -9.99
N VAL A 157 6.35 -2.58 -10.33
CA VAL A 157 5.73 -2.82 -11.64
C VAL A 157 5.25 -1.49 -12.22
N ARG A 158 5.56 -1.26 -13.49
CA ARG A 158 4.97 -0.20 -14.30
C ARG A 158 3.67 -0.70 -14.90
N VAL A 159 2.59 0.05 -14.73
CA VAL A 159 1.26 -0.33 -15.23
C VAL A 159 0.71 0.78 -16.11
N ARG A 160 0.44 0.46 -17.37
CA ARG A 160 -0.15 1.42 -18.32
C ARG A 160 -1.63 1.64 -18.05
N GLU A 161 -2.36 0.57 -17.76
CA GLU A 161 -3.83 0.56 -17.72
C GLU A 161 -4.34 -0.08 -16.42
N PRO A 162 -4.40 0.69 -15.32
CA PRO A 162 -5.08 0.24 -14.10
C PRO A 162 -6.59 0.44 -14.22
N LEU A 163 -7.36 -0.64 -14.17
CA LEU A 163 -8.81 -0.63 -14.25
C LEU A 163 -9.42 -0.71 -12.84
N LEU A 164 -10.07 0.36 -12.37
CA LEU A 164 -10.76 0.37 -11.06
C LEU A 164 -12.12 -0.35 -11.16
N ASP A 165 -12.07 -1.67 -11.24
CA ASP A 165 -13.18 -2.58 -11.57
C ASP A 165 -13.58 -3.52 -10.42
N GLY A 166 -12.99 -3.35 -9.24
CA GLY A 166 -13.33 -4.16 -8.08
C GLY A 166 -13.30 -3.43 -6.74
N ILE A 167 -13.61 -4.20 -5.70
CA ILE A 167 -13.62 -3.83 -4.30
C ILE A 167 -13.04 -4.94 -3.43
N PHE A 168 -12.46 -4.54 -2.31
CA PHE A 168 -12.11 -5.44 -1.21
C PHE A 168 -12.87 -5.02 0.04
N GLY A 169 -13.45 -6.00 0.72
CA GLY A 169 -14.31 -5.76 1.88
C GLY A 169 -14.67 -7.01 2.64
N ARG A 170 -15.54 -6.86 3.63
CA ARG A 170 -16.07 -7.98 4.41
C ARG A 170 -17.27 -8.58 3.68
N LEU A 171 -17.21 -9.87 3.36
CA LEU A 171 -18.39 -10.57 2.83
C LEU A 171 -19.42 -10.75 3.94
N TYR A 172 -20.69 -10.61 3.59
CA TYR A 172 -21.81 -11.03 4.42
C TYR A 172 -22.53 -12.19 3.74
N LEU A 173 -22.92 -13.18 4.52
CA LEU A 173 -23.74 -14.29 4.05
C LEU A 173 -25.21 -14.05 4.43
N PRO A 174 -26.17 -14.56 3.63
CA PRO A 174 -27.58 -14.56 4.02
C PRO A 174 -27.75 -15.21 5.40
N GLY A 175 -28.48 -14.54 6.27
CA GLY A 175 -28.78 -15.02 7.62
C GLY A 175 -30.15 -14.53 8.07
N ARG A 176 -30.72 -15.21 9.07
CA ARG A 176 -32.02 -14.85 9.67
C ARG A 176 -31.82 -14.64 11.18
N PRO A 177 -32.27 -13.50 11.75
CA PRO A 177 -32.93 -12.37 11.09
C PRO A 177 -31.97 -11.42 10.33
N LEU A 178 -30.66 -11.52 10.57
CA LEU A 178 -29.66 -10.59 10.03
C LEU A 178 -28.57 -11.32 9.22
N PRO A 179 -27.94 -10.65 8.25
CA PRO A 179 -26.77 -11.17 7.54
C PRO A 179 -25.61 -11.46 8.50
N VAL A 180 -24.84 -12.51 8.21
CA VAL A 180 -23.72 -12.94 9.05
C VAL A 180 -22.41 -12.49 8.42
N PRO A 181 -21.53 -11.79 9.15
CA PRO A 181 -20.22 -11.42 8.64
C PRO A 181 -19.35 -12.67 8.42
N ALA A 182 -18.68 -12.72 7.26
CA ALA A 182 -17.72 -13.74 6.87
C ALA A 182 -16.32 -13.12 6.67
N THR A 183 -15.45 -13.82 5.95
CA THR A 183 -14.06 -13.39 5.70
C THR A 183 -13.99 -12.19 4.74
N GLY A 184 -12.81 -11.56 4.72
CA GLY A 184 -12.51 -10.54 3.73
C GLY A 184 -12.41 -11.16 2.34
N VAL A 185 -12.97 -10.48 1.33
CA VAL A 185 -12.96 -10.93 -0.07
C VAL A 185 -12.65 -9.77 -1.00
N THR A 186 -11.99 -10.10 -2.11
CA THR A 186 -11.90 -9.26 -3.29
C THR A 186 -12.96 -9.70 -4.30
N ARG A 187 -13.70 -8.74 -4.87
CA ARG A 187 -14.70 -8.95 -5.92
C ARG A 187 -14.62 -7.88 -6.99
N LEU A 188 -14.76 -8.29 -8.24
CA LEU A 188 -15.07 -7.39 -9.34
C LEU A 188 -16.53 -6.93 -9.24
N TYR A 189 -16.84 -5.78 -9.83
CA TYR A 189 -18.20 -5.21 -9.77
C TYR A 189 -19.26 -6.03 -10.53
N ASP A 190 -18.85 -6.90 -11.44
CA ASP A 190 -19.75 -7.79 -12.19
C ASP A 190 -20.02 -9.13 -11.46
N ALA A 191 -19.33 -9.39 -10.34
CA ALA A 191 -19.54 -10.59 -9.57
C ALA A 191 -20.96 -10.60 -8.94
N PRO A 192 -21.68 -11.74 -9.01
CA PRO A 192 -23.06 -11.82 -8.54
C PRO A 192 -23.20 -11.57 -7.03
N ASP A 193 -22.16 -11.85 -6.25
CA ASP A 193 -22.14 -11.67 -4.80
C ASP A 193 -21.59 -10.30 -4.36
N VAL A 194 -21.25 -9.39 -5.28
CA VAL A 194 -20.62 -8.10 -4.91
C VAL A 194 -21.51 -7.24 -4.00
N ARG A 195 -22.84 -7.36 -4.12
CA ARG A 195 -23.83 -6.65 -3.29
C ARG A 195 -23.87 -7.13 -1.84
N TRP A 196 -23.25 -8.27 -1.57
CA TRP A 196 -23.10 -8.84 -0.23
C TRP A 196 -21.78 -8.42 0.44
N VAL A 197 -20.96 -7.61 -0.23
CA VAL A 197 -19.69 -7.13 0.31
C VAL A 197 -19.85 -5.75 0.91
N LEU A 198 -19.46 -5.60 2.18
CA LEU A 198 -19.24 -4.31 2.81
C LEU A 198 -17.84 -3.81 2.45
N ALA A 199 -17.77 -2.98 1.40
CA ALA A 199 -16.53 -2.53 0.80
C ALA A 199 -15.73 -1.61 1.73
N SER A 200 -14.41 -1.76 1.71
CA SER A 200 -13.49 -0.92 2.48
C SER A 200 -12.37 -0.33 1.64
N GLN A 201 -12.06 -0.95 0.50
CA GLN A 201 -10.99 -0.55 -0.41
C GLN A 201 -11.43 -0.75 -1.85
N LEU A 202 -10.99 0.14 -2.76
CA LEU A 202 -11.08 -0.12 -4.21
C LEU A 202 -10.00 -1.12 -4.62
N VAL A 203 -10.31 -1.93 -5.62
CA VAL A 203 -9.36 -2.84 -6.26
C VAL A 203 -9.19 -2.44 -7.72
N ALA A 204 -7.98 -2.61 -8.22
CA ALA A 204 -7.66 -2.46 -9.63
C ALA A 204 -7.22 -3.78 -10.24
N THR A 205 -7.72 -4.11 -11.42
CA THR A 205 -7.05 -5.03 -12.36
C THR A 205 -5.95 -4.29 -13.09
N LEU A 206 -4.74 -4.85 -13.12
CA LEU A 206 -3.57 -4.25 -13.76
C LEU A 206 -3.36 -4.83 -15.17
N ALA A 207 -3.22 -3.95 -16.16
CA ALA A 207 -2.92 -4.33 -17.54
C ALA A 207 -1.78 -3.50 -18.15
N GLY A 208 -1.06 -4.11 -19.10
CA GLY A 208 0.06 -3.48 -19.78
C GLY A 208 1.22 -3.25 -18.81
N CYS A 209 1.59 -4.32 -18.12
CA CYS A 209 2.53 -4.32 -17.03
C CYS A 209 3.98 -4.52 -17.50
N THR A 210 4.92 -3.91 -16.81
CA THR A 210 6.36 -4.14 -17.00
C THR A 210 7.04 -4.17 -15.65
N ILE A 211 7.71 -5.28 -15.32
CA ILE A 211 8.48 -5.39 -14.08
C ILE A 211 9.69 -4.46 -14.19
N GLU A 212 9.85 -3.56 -13.23
CA GLU A 212 10.92 -2.56 -13.22
C GLU A 212 12.11 -3.00 -12.37
N SER A 213 11.85 -3.51 -11.16
CA SER A 213 12.88 -4.07 -10.31
C SER A 213 12.36 -5.33 -9.62
N ALA A 214 13.10 -6.44 -9.72
CA ALA A 214 12.90 -7.56 -8.84
C ALA A 214 13.26 -7.16 -7.40
N TRP A 215 12.55 -7.69 -6.41
CA TRP A 215 13.08 -7.74 -5.05
C TRP A 215 14.46 -8.38 -5.11
N ALA A 216 15.47 -7.70 -4.59
CA ALA A 216 16.69 -8.35 -4.16
C ALA A 216 16.74 -8.17 -2.65
N PRO A 217 16.92 -9.24 -1.85
CA PRO A 217 17.12 -9.06 -0.42
C PRO A 217 18.23 -8.03 -0.20
N ARG A 218 18.00 -7.06 0.69
CA ARG A 218 19.05 -6.12 1.08
C ARG A 218 20.27 -6.96 1.47
N PRO A 219 21.46 -6.74 0.89
CA PRO A 219 22.64 -7.41 1.40
C PRO A 219 22.73 -7.08 2.89
N SER A 220 22.73 -8.12 3.73
CA SER A 220 23.02 -7.96 5.15
C SER A 220 24.27 -7.09 5.24
N PRO A 221 24.29 -6.04 6.08
CA PRO A 221 25.52 -5.29 6.29
C PRO A 221 26.56 -6.33 6.65
N THR A 222 27.52 -6.56 5.75
CA THR A 222 28.67 -7.40 6.01
C THR A 222 29.20 -6.89 7.34
N THR A 223 29.22 -7.74 8.36
CA THR A 223 29.80 -7.40 9.66
C THR A 223 31.23 -7.03 9.36
N GLY A 224 31.45 -5.73 9.10
CA GLY A 224 32.76 -5.18 8.86
C GLY A 224 33.50 -5.49 10.12
N ALA A 225 34.45 -6.41 10.03
CA ALA A 225 35.45 -6.61 11.06
C ALA A 225 35.91 -5.21 11.45
N ARG A 226 35.64 -4.82 12.70
CA ARG A 226 36.15 -3.56 13.24
C ARG A 226 37.63 -3.54 12.88
N PRO A 227 38.14 -2.50 12.18
CA PRO A 227 39.58 -2.38 12.03
C PRO A 227 40.16 -2.46 13.44
N GLY A 228 41.02 -3.46 13.65
CA GLY A 228 41.67 -3.68 14.94
C GLY A 228 42.35 -2.39 15.39
N PRO A 229 42.42 -2.13 16.70
CA PRO A 229 43.01 -0.91 17.21
C PRO A 229 44.43 -0.74 16.64
N ALA A 230 44.69 0.44 16.09
CA ALA A 230 46.00 0.81 15.58
C ALA A 230 47.06 0.58 16.69
N PRO A 231 48.22 -0.02 16.40
CA PRO A 231 49.25 -0.24 17.39
C PRO A 231 49.74 1.10 17.95
N SER A 232 49.71 1.22 19.27
CA SER A 232 50.17 2.38 20.02
C SER A 232 51.66 2.63 19.76
N ARG A 233 51.99 3.79 19.18
CA ARG A 233 53.37 4.31 19.14
C ARG A 233 53.73 4.81 20.53
N THR A 234 54.16 3.90 21.39
CA THR A 234 54.80 4.21 22.68
C THR A 234 56.24 3.72 22.66
N GLY A 235 57.18 4.66 22.83
CA GLY A 235 58.45 4.39 23.50
C GLY A 235 59.69 4.28 22.63
N VAL A 236 60.14 5.40 22.05
CA VAL A 236 61.59 5.63 21.90
C VAL A 236 62.12 5.97 23.29
N ARG A 237 62.80 5.04 23.96
CA ARG A 237 63.71 5.35 25.06
C ARG A 237 65.06 4.67 24.83
N HIS A 238 66.08 5.52 24.79
CA HIS A 238 67.49 5.19 24.64
C HIS A 238 67.98 4.14 25.65
N ALA A 239 68.52 3.03 25.14
CA ALA A 239 69.46 2.21 25.91
C ALA A 239 70.88 2.74 25.68
N ARG A 240 71.43 3.37 26.72
CA ARG A 240 72.84 3.75 26.79
C ARG A 240 73.72 2.50 26.73
N ARG A 241 74.70 2.51 25.84
CA ARG A 241 75.89 1.65 25.92
C ARG A 241 76.67 2.01 27.18
N ARG A 242 77.09 1.00 27.96
CA ARG A 242 78.42 0.95 28.59
C ARG A 242 78.80 -0.51 28.89
N ARG A 243 79.92 -0.91 28.28
CA ARG A 243 80.70 -2.12 28.57
C ARG A 243 81.56 -1.89 29.83
N SER A 244 81.91 -2.99 30.53
CA SER A 244 83.16 -3.25 31.30
C SER A 244 83.52 -2.26 32.41
N ARG A 245 83.83 -2.63 33.66
CA ARG A 245 84.43 -3.83 34.28
C ARG A 245 83.76 -4.11 35.62
#